data_AF-A0A259MUZ2-F1
#
_entry.id   AF-A0A259MUZ2-F1
#
_cell.length_a   1.000
_cell.length_b   1.000
_cell.length_c   1.000
_cell.angle_alpha   90.00
_cell.angle_beta   90.00
_cell.angle_gamma   90.00
#
_symmetry.space_group_name_H-M   'P 1'
#
loop_
_entity.id
_entity.type
_entity.pdbx_description
1 polymer ?
#
loop_
_entity_poly.entity_id
_entity_poly.type
_entity_poly.pdbx_seq_one_letter_code
_entity_poly.pdbx_strand_id
1 'polypeptide(L)'
;MVIEVQLVRYVSKRGPQYRVLAAKASEKVPGDLLRKDFTEAVRVSNGMGFTPSEIFIPRHLVERCEIKDGQQVSGTAVQAYNKKRESWGWKAVSIQPL
;
A
#
# COMPACT_ATOMS: atom_id res chain seq x y z
N MET A 1 8.93 -3.10 8.34
CA MET A 1 9.39 -4.50 8.19
C MET A 1 8.94 -5.01 6.83
N VAL A 2 9.87 -5.45 5.99
CA VAL A 2 9.59 -6.07 4.69
C VAL A 2 9.87 -7.56 4.79
N ILE A 3 9.14 -8.38 4.03
CA ILE A 3 9.32 -9.83 3.99
C ILE A 3 9.69 -10.22 2.56
N GLU A 4 10.80 -10.94 2.41
CA GLU A 4 11.15 -11.60 1.16
C GLU A 4 10.52 -12.99 1.13
N VAL A 5 9.88 -13.33 0.01
CA VAL A 5 9.25 -14.64 -0.21
C VAL A 5 9.90 -15.35 -1.39
N GLN A 6 10.25 -16.62 -1.18
CA GLN A 6 10.61 -17.52 -2.27
C GLN A 6 9.35 -18.25 -2.74
N LEU A 7 9.03 -18.12 -4.01
CA LEU A 7 7.83 -18.70 -4.60
C LEU A 7 8.19 -19.82 -5.59
N VAL A 8 7.34 -20.83 -5.67
CA VAL A 8 7.33 -21.78 -6.79
C VAL A 8 6.06 -21.61 -7.59
N ARG A 9 6.20 -21.55 -8.92
CA ARG A 9 5.08 -21.56 -9.86
C ARG A 9 4.74 -22.99 -10.23
N TYR A 10 3.46 -23.33 -10.25
CA TYR A 10 2.97 -24.63 -10.71
C TYR A 10 1.65 -24.45 -11.49
N VAL A 11 1.23 -25.48 -12.22
CA VAL A 11 -0.03 -25.46 -12.98
C VAL A 11 -1.02 -26.42 -12.34
N SER A 12 -2.25 -25.95 -12.14
CA SER A 12 -3.37 -26.75 -11.62
C SER A 12 -4.50 -26.81 -12.66
N LYS A 13 -5.55 -27.58 -12.38
CA LYS A 13 -6.79 -27.56 -13.18
C LYS A 13 -7.42 -26.16 -13.32
N ARG A 14 -7.07 -25.22 -12.43
CA ARG A 14 -7.53 -23.82 -12.43
C ARG A 14 -6.54 -22.83 -13.07
N GLY A 15 -5.49 -23.34 -13.75
CA GLY A 15 -4.45 -22.53 -14.37
C GLY A 15 -3.20 -22.34 -13.50
N PRO A 16 -2.33 -21.36 -13.85
CA PRO A 16 -1.10 -21.07 -13.12
C PRO A 16 -1.36 -20.65 -11.67
N GLN A 17 -0.59 -21.20 -10.74
CA GLN A 17 -0.66 -20.95 -9.31
C GLN A 17 0.75 -20.72 -8.76
N TYR A 18 0.81 -20.07 -7.59
CA TYR A 18 2.06 -19.84 -6.86
C TYR A 18 1.94 -20.40 -5.44
N ARG A 19 3.01 -21.02 -4.95
CA ARG A 19 3.12 -21.48 -3.56
C ARG A 19 4.33 -20.82 -2.92
N VAL A 20 4.17 -20.33 -1.69
CA VAL A 20 5.28 -19.84 -0.86
C VAL A 20 6.08 -21.03 -0.35
N LEU A 21 7.39 -21.05 -0.64
CA LEU A 21 8.32 -22.07 -0.15
C LEU A 21 8.99 -21.62 1.16
N ALA A 22 9.41 -20.35 1.20
CA ALA A 22 10.07 -19.75 2.34
C ALA A 22 9.72 -18.26 2.45
N ALA A 23 9.76 -17.74 3.67
CA ALA A 23 9.64 -16.32 3.96
C ALA A 23 10.72 -15.93 4.98
N LYS A 24 11.36 -14.79 4.76
CA LYS A 24 12.36 -14.25 5.70
C LYS A 24 12.21 -12.74 5.84
N ALA A 25 12.57 -12.23 7.02
CA ALA A 25 12.73 -10.80 7.21
C ALA A 25 13.77 -10.26 6.21
N SER A 26 13.49 -9.08 5.66
CA SER A 26 14.41 -8.40 4.76
C SER A 26 14.41 -6.91 5.03
N GLU A 27 15.59 -6.32 4.84
CA GLU A 27 15.83 -4.88 4.85
C GLU A 27 15.89 -4.31 3.42
N LYS A 28 15.77 -5.16 2.39
CA LYS A 28 15.76 -4.69 1.01
C LYS A 28 14.53 -3.82 0.76
N VAL A 29 14.79 -2.66 0.18
CA VAL A 29 13.75 -1.76 -0.31
C VAL A 29 13.15 -2.38 -1.57
N PRO A 30 11.83 -2.64 -1.61
CA PRO A 30 11.15 -3.04 -2.84
C PRO A 30 11.33 -1.94 -3.90
N GLY A 31 11.47 -2.33 -5.17
CA GLY A 31 11.59 -1.36 -6.26
C GLY A 31 10.37 -0.44 -6.36
N ASP A 32 10.56 0.71 -7.02
CA ASP A 32 9.60 1.82 -7.08
C ASP A 32 8.22 1.44 -7.64
N LEU A 33 8.15 0.35 -8.40
CA LEU A 33 6.89 -0.23 -8.88
C LEU A 33 5.98 -0.73 -7.77
N LEU A 34 6.54 -1.15 -6.63
CA LEU A 34 5.80 -1.77 -5.53
C LEU A 34 5.68 -0.87 -4.30
N ARG A 35 6.61 0.08 -4.15
CA ARG A 35 6.70 0.98 -2.99
C ARG A 35 7.09 2.36 -3.48
N LYS A 36 6.43 3.40 -2.96
CA LYS A 36 6.87 4.80 -3.11
C LYS A 36 6.67 5.57 -1.82
N ASP A 37 7.55 6.52 -1.56
CA ASP A 37 7.33 7.53 -0.53
C ASP A 37 6.61 8.74 -1.16
N PHE A 38 5.85 9.49 -0.37
CA PHE A 38 5.06 10.63 -0.85
C PHE A 38 4.96 11.73 0.21
N THR A 39 4.76 12.97 -0.25
CA THR A 39 4.48 14.13 0.60
C THR A 39 3.41 14.98 -0.08
N GLU A 40 2.17 14.88 0.38
CA GLU A 40 1.01 15.44 -0.31
C GLU A 40 -0.07 15.90 0.67
N ALA A 41 -0.93 16.83 0.24
CA ALA A 41 -2.14 17.17 0.97
C ALA A 41 -3.17 16.03 0.91
N VAL A 42 -3.91 15.82 1.99
CA VAL A 42 -4.90 14.76 2.11
C VAL A 42 -6.30 15.33 2.06
N ARG A 43 -7.11 14.87 1.10
CA ARG A 43 -8.55 15.05 1.14
C ARG A 43 -9.20 13.97 1.99
N VAL A 44 -9.85 14.34 3.08
CA VAL A 44 -10.55 13.41 3.99
C VAL A 44 -12.02 13.31 3.58
N SER A 45 -12.47 12.09 3.31
CA SER A 45 -13.86 11.80 2.95
C SER A 45 -14.30 10.48 3.56
N ASN A 46 -15.43 10.48 4.28
CA ASN A 46 -15.98 9.31 4.98
C ASN A 46 -14.92 8.61 5.87
N GLY A 47 -14.10 9.39 6.58
CA GLY A 47 -13.03 8.90 7.46
C GLY A 47 -11.86 8.23 6.72
N MET A 48 -11.75 8.38 5.40
CA MET A 48 -10.64 7.89 4.59
C MET A 48 -9.93 9.07 3.93
N GLY A 49 -8.64 8.92 3.63
CA GLY A 49 -7.86 9.96 2.96
C GLY A 49 -7.57 9.61 1.50
N PHE A 50 -7.46 10.62 0.66
CA PHE A 50 -7.05 10.52 -0.73
C PHE A 50 -6.09 11.64 -1.06
N THR A 51 -4.96 11.32 -1.69
CA THR A 51 -3.99 12.31 -2.14
C THR A 51 -4.15 12.59 -3.65
N PRO A 52 -3.64 13.71 -4.18
CA PRO A 52 -3.63 14.02 -5.62
C PRO A 52 -2.99 12.93 -6.49
N SER A 53 -1.98 12.22 -6.00
CA SER A 53 -1.37 11.07 -6.71
C SER A 53 -2.15 9.75 -6.55
N GLU A 54 -3.46 9.83 -6.29
CA GLU A 54 -4.38 8.69 -6.17
C GLU A 54 -3.94 7.68 -5.09
N ILE A 55 -3.33 8.15 -4.00
CA ILE A 55 -2.97 7.31 -2.86
C ILE A 55 -4.15 7.23 -1.90
N PHE A 56 -4.65 6.01 -1.69
CA PHE A 56 -5.66 5.72 -0.69
C PHE A 56 -5.03 5.62 0.70
N ILE A 57 -5.53 6.41 1.64
CA ILE A 57 -5.14 6.38 3.05
C ILE A 57 -6.27 5.73 3.85
N PRO A 58 -6.04 4.51 4.40
CA PRO A 58 -7.06 3.81 5.17
C PRO A 58 -7.49 4.58 6.42
N ARG A 59 -8.74 4.36 6.82
CA ARG A 59 -9.36 4.95 8.02
C ARG A 59 -8.51 4.87 9.28
N HIS A 60 -7.94 3.70 9.58
CA HIS A 60 -7.12 3.54 10.78
C HIS A 60 -5.87 4.42 10.80
N LEU A 61 -5.31 4.80 9.63
CA LEU A 61 -4.20 5.74 9.56
C LEU A 61 -4.68 7.18 9.76
N VAL A 62 -5.79 7.55 9.12
CA VAL A 62 -6.43 8.87 9.29
C VAL A 62 -6.77 9.12 10.75
N GLU A 63 -7.43 8.16 11.40
CA GLU A 63 -7.85 8.26 12.80
C GLU A 63 -6.64 8.27 13.76
N ARG A 64 -5.68 7.36 13.58
CA ARG A 64 -4.50 7.27 14.45
C ARG A 64 -3.62 8.52 14.41
N CYS A 65 -3.52 9.16 13.24
CA CYS A 65 -2.69 10.34 13.05
C CYS A 65 -3.50 11.64 13.11
N GLU A 66 -4.80 11.57 13.44
CA GLU A 66 -5.71 12.71 13.55
C GLU A 66 -5.71 13.63 12.32
N ILE A 67 -5.62 13.03 11.13
CA ILE A 67 -5.46 13.78 9.87
C ILE A 67 -6.73 14.57 9.56
N LYS A 68 -6.56 15.86 9.34
CA LYS A 68 -7.64 16.78 8.94
C LYS A 68 -7.69 16.95 7.42
N ASP A 69 -8.86 17.33 6.92
CA ASP A 69 -9.02 17.65 5.50
C ASP A 69 -8.09 18.80 5.10
N GLY A 70 -7.40 18.64 3.97
CA GLY A 70 -6.40 19.57 3.45
C GLY A 70 -5.02 19.49 4.14
N GLN A 71 -4.85 18.65 5.18
CA GLN A 71 -3.58 18.56 5.88
C GLN A 71 -2.50 17.89 5.03
N GLN A 72 -1.28 18.44 5.10
CA GLN A 72 -0.13 17.86 4.44
C GLN A 72 0.44 16.71 5.28
N VAL A 73 0.76 15.60 4.62
CA VAL A 73 1.36 14.42 5.26
C VAL A 73 2.53 13.92 4.44
N SER A 74 3.52 13.35 5.11
CA SER A 74 4.52 12.47 4.49
C SER A 74 4.18 11.01 4.76
N GLY A 75 4.60 10.08 3.91
CA GLY A 75 4.28 8.67 4.13
C GLY A 75 4.88 7.71 3.11
N THR A 76 4.57 6.43 3.29
CA THR A 76 4.94 5.35 2.37
C THR A 76 3.68 4.67 1.87
N ALA A 77 3.61 4.45 0.56
CA ALA A 77 2.54 3.72 -0.12
C ALA A 77 3.07 2.48 -0.85
N VAL A 78 2.20 1.48 -0.98
CA VAL A 78 2.49 0.25 -1.73
C VAL A 78 1.42 -0.01 -2.78
N GLN A 79 1.79 -0.76 -3.82
CA GLN A 79 0.82 -1.28 -4.78
C GLN A 79 -0.18 -2.21 -4.10
N ALA A 80 -1.46 -1.96 -4.32
CA ALA A 80 -2.56 -2.73 -3.78
C ALA A 80 -3.62 -2.98 -4.85
N TYR A 81 -3.93 -4.25 -5.08
CA TYR A 81 -4.99 -4.62 -6.01
C TYR A 81 -6.36 -4.44 -5.38
N ASN A 82 -7.20 -3.61 -6.01
CA ASN A 82 -8.58 -3.40 -5.62
C ASN A 82 -9.49 -4.41 -6.34
N LYS A 83 -9.86 -5.49 -5.63
CA LYS A 83 -10.74 -6.52 -6.17
C LYS A 83 -12.10 -6.00 -6.65
N LYS A 84 -12.65 -4.94 -6.05
CA LYS A 84 -13.96 -4.39 -6.44
C LYS A 84 -13.91 -3.60 -7.74
N ARG A 85 -12.75 -2.98 -8.04
CA ARG A 85 -12.53 -2.18 -9.25
C ARG A 85 -11.69 -2.90 -10.29
N GLU A 86 -11.29 -4.13 -9.99
CA GLU A 86 -10.39 -4.97 -10.77
C GLU A 86 -9.10 -4.26 -11.23
N SER A 87 -8.62 -3.30 -10.43
CA SER A 87 -7.53 -2.42 -10.81
C SER A 87 -6.45 -2.30 -9.73
N TRP A 88 -5.24 -1.96 -10.15
CA TRP A 88 -4.13 -1.63 -9.28
C TRP A 88 -4.21 -0.16 -8.84
N GLY A 89 -3.83 0.11 -7.59
CA GLY A 89 -3.78 1.45 -7.03
C GLY A 89 -2.79 1.53 -5.88
N TRP A 90 -2.60 2.73 -5.34
CA TRP A 90 -1.67 2.97 -4.25
C TRP A 90 -2.40 3.00 -2.91
N LYS A 91 -1.88 2.27 -1.92
CA LYS A 91 -2.38 2.28 -0.55
C LYS A 91 -1.27 2.70 0.41
N ALA A 92 -1.55 3.71 1.22
CA ALA A 92 -0.65 4.11 2.31
C ALA A 92 -0.56 3.00 3.37
N VAL A 93 0.67 2.73 3.81
CA VAL A 93 1.00 1.80 4.90
C VAL A 93 1.58 2.53 6.11
N SER A 94 2.08 3.74 5.92
CA SER A 94 2.50 4.67 6.97
C SER A 94 2.25 6.10 6.51
N ILE A 95 1.91 6.96 7.48
CA ILE A 95 1.83 8.41 7.30
C ILE A 95 2.33 9.11 8.56
N GLN A 96 2.78 10.34 8.40
CA GLN A 96 3.12 11.29 9.44
C GLN A 96 2.56 12.65 9.05
N PRO A 97 1.78 13.32 9.91
CA PRO A 97 1.37 14.69 9.66
C PRO A 97 2.58 15.63 9.67
N LEU A 98 2.54 16.65 8.81
CA LEU A 98 3.50 17.76 8.79
C LEU A 98 2.97 18.98 9.55
#